data_AF-A0A3S0D2T1-F1
#
_entry.id   AF-A0A3S0D2T1-F1
#
_cell.length_a   1.000
_cell.length_b   1.000
_cell.length_c   1.000
_cell.angle_alpha   90.00
_cell.angle_beta   90.00
_cell.angle_gamma   90.00
#
_symmetry.space_group_name_H-M   'P 1'
#
loop_
_entity.id
_entity.type
_entity.pdbx_description
1 polymer ?
#
loop_
_entity_poly.entity_id
_entity_poly.type
_entity_poly.pdbx_seq_one_letter_code
_entity_poly.pdbx_strand_id
1 'polypeptide(L)'
;MASSQLFSLFWAWKGFLLSQCVRPAARKGNFIVSTKKANRTKKGFGAADLKAVSDNPEWTEKDFARVKPFSEVFPDLAKTIRGRGPQKAPTKEPVSIRLSQDVLKYYRSQGPGWQTKVDETLRKAAKLNVAKR
;
A
#
# COMPACT_ATOMS: atom_id res chain seq x y z
N MET A 1 52.70 -38.90 19.91
CA MET A 1 51.22 -38.83 19.77
C MET A 1 50.92 -37.59 18.95
N ALA A 2 51.03 -37.63 17.62
CA ALA A 2 49.95 -38.03 16.70
C ALA A 2 48.64 -37.32 17.07
N SER A 3 48.17 -36.35 16.29
CA SER A 3 47.08 -36.57 15.31
C SER A 3 46.09 -35.40 15.54
N SER A 4 45.43 -34.72 14.60
CA SER A 4 45.41 -34.73 13.14
C SER A 4 44.56 -33.53 12.70
N GLN A 5 45.03 -32.89 11.62
CA GLN A 5 44.26 -32.50 10.43
C GLN A 5 42.93 -31.72 10.55
N LEU A 6 43.00 -30.51 9.97
CA LEU A 6 42.04 -29.90 9.06
C LEU A 6 41.15 -30.90 8.27
N PHE A 7 39.84 -30.71 8.31
CA PHE A 7 38.86 -31.12 7.29
C PHE A 7 37.83 -29.97 7.17
N SER A 8 37.82 -29.19 6.08
CA SER A 8 36.88 -29.33 4.96
C SER A 8 35.41 -29.35 5.40
N LEU A 9 34.66 -28.26 5.21
CA LEU A 9 33.97 -27.85 3.97
C LEU A 9 32.49 -28.27 3.99
N PHE A 10 31.63 -27.26 3.76
CA PHE A 10 30.38 -27.38 2.99
C PHE A 10 29.20 -28.15 3.60
N TRP A 11 28.01 -27.57 3.41
CA TRP A 11 26.67 -28.19 3.50
C TRP A 11 25.98 -28.26 4.87
N ALA A 12 25.04 -27.32 5.13
CA ALA A 12 23.69 -27.63 5.65
C ALA A 12 22.86 -26.35 5.87
N TRP A 13 22.46 -25.71 4.77
CA TRP A 13 21.29 -24.86 4.71
C TRP A 13 20.04 -25.76 4.72
N LYS A 14 19.54 -26.16 5.90
CA LYS A 14 18.24 -26.84 6.09
C LYS A 14 17.86 -26.87 7.57
N GLY A 15 16.81 -26.15 7.97
CA GLY A 15 16.24 -26.18 9.32
C GLY A 15 15.76 -24.81 9.80
N PHE A 16 14.89 -24.11 9.09
CA PHE A 16 13.44 -24.16 9.28
C PHE A 16 12.96 -25.09 10.43
N LEU A 17 13.04 -24.64 11.69
CA LEU A 17 11.91 -24.34 12.61
C LEU A 17 12.32 -24.34 14.11
N LEU A 18 11.66 -23.44 14.86
CA LEU A 18 11.41 -23.39 16.31
C LEU A 18 12.44 -22.76 17.28
N SER A 19 11.92 -21.79 18.04
CA SER A 19 12.36 -21.29 19.35
C SER A 19 13.70 -20.53 19.38
N GLN A 20 13.78 -19.23 19.69
CA GLN A 20 13.06 -18.51 20.74
C GLN A 20 12.84 -17.05 20.31
N CYS A 21 11.58 -16.62 20.32
CA CYS A 21 11.25 -15.20 20.46
C CYS A 21 11.60 -14.76 21.88
N VAL A 22 12.84 -14.34 22.12
CA VAL A 22 13.13 -13.45 23.25
C VAL A 22 12.78 -12.04 22.79
N ARG A 23 11.58 -11.58 23.13
CA ARG A 23 11.23 -10.16 23.09
C ARG A 23 11.83 -9.51 24.34
N PRO A 24 12.85 -8.63 24.25
CA PRO A 24 13.17 -7.78 25.37
C PRO A 24 12.15 -6.64 25.45
N ALA A 25 11.89 -6.24 26.69
CA ALA A 25 10.79 -5.42 27.15
C ALA A 25 10.63 -4.06 26.46
N ALA A 26 9.36 -3.71 26.24
CA ALA A 26 8.77 -2.38 26.31
C ALA A 26 9.67 -1.15 26.04
N ARG A 27 9.73 -0.69 24.79
CA ARG A 27 9.91 0.75 24.50
C ARG A 27 8.56 1.39 24.22
N LYS A 28 8.12 2.23 25.16
CA LYS A 28 7.07 3.23 24.98
C LYS A 28 7.49 4.18 23.87
N GLY A 29 6.95 3.96 22.68
CA GLY A 29 7.12 4.84 21.52
C GLY A 29 5.76 5.12 20.93
N ASN A 30 5.08 6.13 21.49
CA ASN A 30 3.85 6.68 20.94
C ASN A 30 4.15 7.30 19.57
N PHE A 31 3.94 6.57 18.49
CA PHE A 31 3.89 7.15 17.15
C PHE A 31 2.68 6.61 16.38
N ILE A 32 1.50 6.96 16.89
CA ILE A 32 0.29 6.97 16.09
C ILE A 32 0.26 8.34 15.43
N VAL A 33 0.50 8.39 14.11
CA VAL A 33 0.15 9.57 13.32
C VAL A 33 -1.37 9.72 13.43
N SER A 34 -1.81 10.61 14.34
CA SER A 34 -3.19 11.07 14.41
C SER A 34 -3.48 11.87 13.15
N THR A 35 -3.73 11.16 12.06
CA THR A 35 -4.72 11.66 11.11
C THR A 35 -6.01 11.75 11.92
N LYS A 36 -6.47 12.97 12.18
CA LYS A 36 -7.80 13.21 12.75
C LYS A 36 -8.78 12.63 11.73
N LYS A 37 -9.07 11.34 11.84
CA LYS A 37 -10.07 10.65 11.03
C LYS A 37 -11.38 11.30 11.45
N ALA A 38 -11.85 12.25 10.65
CA ALA A 38 -13.17 12.82 10.84
C ALA A 38 -14.13 11.63 10.98
N ASN A 39 -14.68 11.45 12.17
CA ASN A 39 -15.68 10.44 12.45
C ASN A 39 -16.96 10.89 11.75
N ARG A 40 -17.02 10.69 10.43
CA ARG A 40 -18.28 10.65 9.74
C ARG A 40 -18.95 9.39 10.24
N THR A 41 -19.90 9.53 11.16
CA THR A 41 -20.86 8.48 11.48
C THR A 41 -21.47 8.04 10.16
N LYS A 42 -21.00 6.91 9.63
CA LYS A 42 -21.64 6.28 8.49
C LYS A 42 -23.00 5.82 9.01
N LYS A 43 -24.05 6.59 8.71
CA LYS A 43 -25.41 6.10 8.86
C LYS A 43 -25.51 4.92 7.90
N GLY A 44 -25.46 3.70 8.44
CA GLY A 44 -25.68 2.50 7.65
C GLY A 44 -27.13 2.48 7.17
N PHE A 45 -27.38 1.78 6.08
CA PHE A 45 -28.74 1.46 5.67
C PHE A 45 -29.32 0.45 6.68
N GLY A 46 -30.46 0.79 7.27
CA GLY A 46 -31.19 -0.08 8.19
C GLY A 46 -32.20 -0.98 7.46
N ALA A 47 -32.85 -1.87 8.21
CA ALA A 47 -33.88 -2.75 7.67
C ALA A 47 -35.07 -1.99 7.05
N ALA A 48 -35.35 -0.77 7.53
CA ALA A 48 -36.37 0.11 6.95
C ALA A 48 -35.96 0.57 5.53
N ASP A 49 -34.70 0.94 5.33
CA ASP A 49 -34.18 1.34 4.01
C ASP A 49 -34.22 0.16 3.02
N LEU A 50 -33.97 -1.06 3.51
CA LEU A 50 -34.00 -2.28 2.70
C LEU A 50 -35.43 -2.69 2.32
N LYS A 51 -36.40 -2.54 3.23
CA LYS A 51 -37.83 -2.76 2.94
C LYS A 51 -38.39 -1.72 1.96
N ALA A 52 -37.92 -0.48 2.00
CA ALA A 52 -38.38 0.56 1.09
C ALA A 52 -38.01 0.28 -0.38
N VAL A 53 -36.98 -0.55 -0.63
CA VAL A 53 -36.51 -0.92 -1.97
C VAL A 53 -36.81 -2.38 -2.34
N SER A 54 -37.58 -3.10 -1.52
CA SER A 54 -37.89 -4.52 -1.78
C SER A 54 -38.75 -4.74 -3.02
N ASP A 55 -39.51 -3.73 -3.42
CA ASP A 55 -40.47 -3.80 -4.52
C ASP A 55 -39.81 -3.56 -5.89
N ASN A 56 -38.47 -3.47 -5.95
CA ASN A 56 -37.75 -3.30 -7.20
C ASN A 56 -37.80 -4.60 -8.04
N PRO A 57 -38.44 -4.57 -9.23
CA PRO A 57 -38.57 -5.77 -10.06
C PRO A 57 -37.20 -6.27 -10.54
N GLU A 58 -37.12 -7.59 -10.79
CA GLU A 58 -35.94 -8.18 -11.42
C GLU A 58 -35.79 -7.63 -12.84
N TRP A 59 -34.56 -7.22 -13.18
CA TRP A 59 -34.26 -6.71 -14.52
C TRP A 59 -34.36 -7.85 -15.53
N THR A 60 -35.26 -7.71 -16.50
CA THR A 60 -35.47 -8.71 -17.54
C THR A 60 -34.60 -8.42 -18.77
N GLU A 61 -34.43 -9.40 -19.66
CA GLU A 61 -33.69 -9.22 -20.92
C GLU A 61 -34.24 -8.07 -21.79
N LYS A 62 -35.55 -7.82 -21.70
CA LYS A 62 -36.22 -6.70 -22.37
C LYS A 62 -35.84 -5.34 -21.76
N ASP A 63 -35.48 -5.30 -20.48
CA ASP A 63 -34.95 -4.11 -19.83
C ASP A 63 -33.54 -3.82 -20.31
N PHE A 64 -32.69 -4.85 -20.46
CA PHE A 64 -31.34 -4.74 -21.01
C PHE A 64 -31.34 -4.22 -22.45
N ALA A 65 -32.31 -4.65 -23.27
CA ALA A 65 -32.48 -4.16 -24.64
C ALA A 65 -32.84 -2.66 -24.71
N ARG A 66 -33.37 -2.08 -23.63
CA ARG A 66 -33.74 -0.65 -23.53
C ARG A 66 -32.65 0.23 -22.92
N VAL A 67 -31.55 -0.34 -22.47
CA VAL A 67 -30.49 0.42 -21.77
C VAL A 67 -29.77 1.31 -22.78
N LYS A 68 -29.69 2.60 -22.45
CA LYS A 68 -28.92 3.59 -23.20
C LYS A 68 -27.63 3.93 -22.45
N PRO A 69 -26.52 4.23 -23.16
CA PRO A 69 -25.28 4.64 -22.52
C PRO A 69 -25.47 5.95 -21.75
N PHE A 70 -24.81 6.04 -20.59
CA PHE A 70 -24.89 7.21 -19.68
C PHE A 70 -24.60 8.54 -20.39
N SER A 71 -23.69 8.52 -21.36
CA SER A 71 -23.32 9.68 -22.19
C SER A 71 -24.45 10.19 -23.08
N GLU A 72 -25.38 9.33 -23.50
CA GLU A 72 -26.52 9.71 -24.34
C GLU A 72 -27.68 10.24 -23.50
N VAL A 73 -27.94 9.64 -22.33
CA VAL A 73 -29.04 10.03 -21.43
C VAL A 73 -28.72 11.32 -20.68
N PHE A 74 -27.45 11.55 -20.33
CA PHE A 74 -27.01 12.72 -19.56
C PHE A 74 -25.79 13.40 -20.20
N PRO A 75 -25.97 14.10 -21.33
CA PRO A 75 -24.86 14.69 -22.08
C PRO A 75 -24.10 15.77 -21.30
N ASP A 76 -24.79 16.54 -20.45
CA ASP A 76 -24.16 17.61 -19.67
C ASP A 76 -23.33 17.08 -18.50
N LEU A 77 -23.80 16.03 -17.83
CA LEU A 77 -23.03 15.35 -16.78
C LEU A 77 -21.82 14.61 -17.37
N ALA A 78 -21.98 13.96 -18.51
CA ALA A 78 -20.89 13.26 -19.19
C ALA A 78 -19.73 14.20 -19.56
N LYS A 79 -20.01 15.47 -19.92
CA LYS A 79 -18.97 16.49 -20.17
C LYS A 79 -18.20 16.89 -18.91
N THR A 80 -18.84 16.85 -17.75
CA THR A 80 -18.24 17.26 -16.46
C THR A 80 -17.48 16.13 -15.77
N ILE A 81 -17.94 14.89 -15.92
CA ILE A 81 -17.32 13.71 -15.31
C ILE A 81 -16.12 13.30 -16.17
N ARG A 82 -14.97 13.92 -15.90
CA ARG A 82 -13.68 13.48 -16.43
C ARG A 82 -13.25 12.26 -15.63
N GLY A 83 -13.14 11.11 -16.29
CA GLY A 83 -12.50 9.94 -15.72
C GLY A 83 -11.11 10.28 -15.20
N ARG A 84 -10.64 9.58 -14.17
CA ARG A 84 -9.25 9.71 -13.73
C ARG A 84 -8.36 9.47 -14.95
N GLY A 85 -7.64 10.50 -15.38
CA GLY A 85 -6.76 10.41 -16.54
C GLY A 85 -5.72 9.31 -16.38
N PRO A 86 -5.11 8.84 -17.49
CA PRO A 86 -4.05 7.86 -17.43
C PRO A 86 -2.98 8.29 -16.43
N GLN A 87 -2.44 7.32 -15.70
CA GLN A 87 -1.47 7.55 -14.64
C GLN A 87 -0.26 8.33 -15.20
N LYS A 88 -0.07 9.57 -14.73
CA LYS A 88 0.95 10.49 -15.25
C LYS A 88 2.39 10.06 -14.98
N ALA A 89 2.63 9.23 -13.97
CA ALA A 89 3.95 8.81 -13.54
C ALA A 89 4.04 7.29 -13.38
N PRO A 90 5.17 6.66 -13.74
CA PRO A 90 5.37 5.23 -13.53
C PRO A 90 5.22 4.89 -12.04
N THR A 91 4.51 3.79 -11.78
CA THR A 91 4.27 3.29 -10.42
C THR A 91 5.60 2.92 -9.78
N LYS A 92 5.85 3.39 -8.55
CA LYS A 92 7.02 2.95 -7.79
C LYS A 92 6.81 1.49 -7.37
N GLU A 93 7.80 0.66 -7.64
CA GLU A 93 7.77 -0.74 -7.23
C GLU A 93 8.16 -0.85 -5.75
N PRO A 94 7.35 -1.54 -4.91
CA PRO A 94 7.71 -1.76 -3.52
C PRO A 94 8.80 -2.85 -3.44
N VAL A 95 10.02 -2.45 -3.12
CA VAL A 95 11.15 -3.36 -2.91
C VAL A 95 11.56 -3.39 -1.44
N SER A 96 11.79 -4.59 -0.89
CA SER A 96 12.32 -4.78 0.45
C SER A 96 13.85 -4.83 0.42
N ILE A 97 14.50 -3.73 0.81
CA ILE A 97 15.96 -3.63 0.93
C ILE A 97 16.39 -3.49 2.39
N ARG A 98 17.53 -4.08 2.76
CA ARG A 98 18.14 -3.91 4.09
C ARG A 98 19.11 -2.74 4.04
N LEU A 99 18.86 -1.71 4.86
CA LEU A 99 19.74 -0.54 5.02
C LEU A 99 20.48 -0.63 6.35
N SER A 100 21.67 -0.04 6.43
CA SER A 100 22.41 0.07 7.69
C SER A 100 21.63 0.91 8.72
N GLN A 101 21.83 0.61 10.00
CA GLN A 101 21.07 1.25 11.08
C GLN A 101 21.32 2.76 11.15
N ASP A 102 22.53 3.21 10.86
CA ASP A 102 22.91 4.62 10.96
C ASP A 102 22.25 5.45 9.86
N VAL A 103 22.14 4.89 8.65
CA VAL A 103 21.39 5.49 7.54
C VAL A 103 19.91 5.61 7.92
N LEU A 104 19.31 4.56 8.49
CA LEU A 104 17.91 4.62 8.93
C LEU A 104 17.68 5.66 10.03
N LYS A 105 18.59 5.75 11.02
CA LYS A 105 18.50 6.76 12.09
C LYS A 105 18.57 8.18 11.52
N TYR A 106 19.53 8.44 10.64
CA TYR A 106 19.69 9.72 9.97
C TYR A 106 18.42 10.13 9.23
N TYR A 107 17.90 9.29 8.33
CA TYR A 107 16.72 9.63 7.55
C TYR A 107 15.43 9.68 8.38
N ARG A 108 15.27 8.83 9.40
CA ARG A 108 14.09 8.92 10.30
C ARG A 108 14.09 10.18 11.14
N SER A 109 15.26 10.70 11.53
CA SER A 109 15.38 11.97 12.26
C SER A 109 14.90 13.18 11.44
N GLN A 110 14.92 13.07 10.12
CA GLN A 110 14.49 14.10 9.17
C GLN A 110 12.96 14.25 9.04
N GLY A 111 12.19 13.49 9.82
CA GLY A 111 10.74 13.61 9.91
C GLY A 111 9.95 12.76 8.90
N PRO A 112 8.63 13.05 8.74
CA PRO A 112 7.77 12.30 7.82
C PRO A 112 8.27 12.42 6.38
N GLY A 113 8.06 11.36 5.58
CA GLY A 113 8.53 11.31 4.19
C GLY A 113 9.99 10.88 4.02
N TRP A 114 10.64 10.38 5.07
CA TRP A 114 12.03 9.90 5.01
C TRP A 114 12.30 8.85 3.92
N GLN A 115 11.32 7.98 3.59
CA GLN A 115 11.45 7.02 2.48
C GLN A 115 11.57 7.72 1.12
N THR A 116 10.88 8.84 0.93
CA THR A 116 10.98 9.64 -0.30
C THR A 116 12.34 10.32 -0.37
N LYS A 117 12.85 10.84 0.76
CA LYS A 117 14.20 11.40 0.84
C LYS A 117 15.28 10.36 0.50
N VAL A 118 15.12 9.10 0.93
CA VAL A 118 16.04 8.01 0.56
C VAL A 118 16.01 7.74 -0.94
N ASP A 119 14.82 7.63 -1.55
CA ASP A 119 14.67 7.46 -3.01
C ASP A 119 15.30 8.63 -3.79
N GLU A 120 15.11 9.87 -3.34
CA GLU A 120 15.74 11.05 -3.95
C GLU A 120 17.27 11.01 -3.88
N THR A 121 17.85 10.61 -2.74
CA THR A 121 19.31 10.47 -2.61
C THR A 121 19.84 9.38 -3.53
N LEU A 122 19.17 8.22 -3.63
CA LEU A 122 19.56 7.13 -4.51
C LEU A 122 19.51 7.56 -5.98
N ARG A 123 18.47 8.31 -6.38
CA ARG A 123 18.37 8.88 -7.74
C ARG A 123 19.49 9.86 -8.05
N LYS A 124 19.82 10.76 -7.10
CA LYS A 124 20.94 11.70 -7.24
C LYS A 124 22.28 10.97 -7.39
N ALA A 125 22.52 9.96 -6.55
CA ALA A 125 23.74 9.15 -6.62
C ALA A 125 23.86 8.38 -7.95
N ALA A 126 22.74 7.87 -8.47
CA ALA A 126 22.66 7.19 -9.76
C ALA A 126 22.59 8.15 -10.97
N LYS A 127 22.62 9.48 -10.75
CA LYS A 127 22.45 10.51 -11.79
C LYS A 127 21.15 10.36 -12.61
N LEU A 128 20.10 9.83 -11.98
CA LEU A 128 18.78 9.70 -12.59
C LEU A 128 17.99 11.00 -12.43
N ASN A 129 17.49 11.54 -13.54
CA ASN A 129 16.71 12.77 -13.53
C ASN A 129 15.47 12.64 -12.63
N VAL A 130 15.21 13.67 -11.81
CA VAL A 130 14.06 13.71 -10.90
C VAL A 130 12.80 13.95 -11.72
N ALA A 131 12.15 12.88 -12.18
CA ALA A 131 10.80 12.99 -12.73
C ALA A 131 9.86 13.50 -11.62
N LYS A 132 9.32 14.71 -11.80
CA LYS A 132 8.28 15.27 -10.92
C LYS A 132 7.06 14.36 -10.97
N ARG A 133 6.64 13.89 -9.80
CA ARG A 133 5.34 13.21 -9.61
C ARG A 133 4.18 14.17 -9.81
#